data_AF-A0A2K3LLL2-F1
#
_entry.id   AF-A0A2K3LLL2-F1
#
_cell.length_a   1.000
_cell.length_b   1.000
_cell.length_c   1.000
_cell.angle_alpha   90.00
_cell.angle_beta   90.00
_cell.angle_gamma   90.00
#
_symmetry.space_group_name_H-M   'P 1'
#
loop_
_entity.id
_entity.type
_entity.pdbx_description
1 polymer ?
#
loop_
_entity_poly.entity_id
_entity_poly.type
_entity_poly.pdbx_seq_one_letter_code
_entity_poly.pdbx_strand_id
1 'polypeptide(L)'
;MATGSDGNRQLPSLTLKTIATKRQQSTGTLISPSLQAPQPIPTLSLDCIAEILSRLPLKLLFQLRCQCKFFNSLFSNPNFARQHLRYSTKCHHLMVSSSNYKGRLLFFDSPIASDFSTNSTLSPTNITYPKCLQIGYWASSSCDGILCLTTCKGSAAILWNPSLRTFKRLPRLVNKPSLSAYSFGYDHFINKYKVVAMSFFKDKCEVRVLTLGMYSWRKIQDFPYCGVFFGLGIFVGGTVNWLPIDNVSSLHVIVSLDLKKESYQKIQHPNLENDDWTLGALKDCLCIYASSGNNRFLDVWIMNEYGNKESWTKLYCVPHMGKWGICDYTKTLYISDNDQLLMAFYELGLGQLKLKLVVYDSKNGTFMIPEIQNLNRRMAIKVYIESLLSPCS
;
A
#
# COMPACT_ATOMS: atom_id res chain seq x y z
N MET A 1 -45.47 -46.25 -41.48
CA MET A 1 -45.18 -44.88 -41.97
C MET A 1 -44.60 -44.08 -40.83
N ALA A 2 -43.62 -43.22 -41.13
CA ALA A 2 -42.75 -42.39 -40.26
C ALA A 2 -41.63 -43.18 -39.52
N THR A 3 -40.33 -43.12 -39.86
CA THR A 3 -39.30 -42.03 -39.78
C THR A 3 -39.07 -41.52 -38.35
N GLY A 4 -37.88 -41.48 -37.74
CA GLY A 4 -36.49 -41.84 -38.11
C GLY A 4 -35.51 -41.35 -37.01
N SER A 5 -34.31 -41.98 -36.97
CA SER A 5 -32.94 -41.51 -36.56
C SER A 5 -32.70 -40.80 -35.21
N ASP A 6 -31.60 -40.98 -34.46
CA ASP A 6 -30.22 -41.33 -34.87
C ASP A 6 -29.39 -41.94 -33.73
N GLY A 7 -28.38 -42.72 -34.11
CA GLY A 7 -27.52 -43.52 -33.24
C GLY A 7 -26.07 -43.01 -33.09
N ASN A 8 -25.45 -43.49 -32.01
CA ASN A 8 -24.09 -43.20 -31.54
C ASN A 8 -23.03 -44.05 -32.29
N ARG A 9 -21.86 -43.47 -32.57
CA ARG A 9 -20.70 -44.13 -33.21
C ARG A 9 -19.74 -44.74 -32.19
N GLN A 10 -19.16 -45.91 -32.51
CA GLN A 10 -17.85 -46.37 -32.01
C GLN A 10 -17.05 -47.09 -33.13
N LEU A 11 -15.74 -46.85 -33.15
CA LEU A 11 -14.70 -47.40 -34.05
C LEU A 11 -14.36 -48.87 -33.74
N PRO A 12 -13.72 -49.58 -34.70
CA PRO A 12 -12.79 -50.66 -34.37
C PRO A 12 -11.37 -50.51 -34.96
N SER A 13 -10.44 -51.13 -34.24
CA SER A 13 -8.99 -51.26 -34.47
C SER A 13 -8.63 -52.16 -35.66
N LEU A 14 -7.44 -51.97 -36.24
CA LEU A 14 -6.82 -52.93 -37.16
C LEU A 14 -5.35 -53.19 -36.81
N THR A 15 -5.00 -54.47 -36.87
CA THR A 15 -3.73 -55.08 -36.46
C THR A 15 -2.88 -55.47 -37.68
N LEU A 16 -1.56 -55.33 -37.51
CA LEU A 16 -0.38 -55.80 -38.28
C LEU A 16 -0.52 -56.87 -39.39
N LYS A 17 0.26 -56.68 -40.47
CA LYS A 17 1.03 -57.74 -41.15
C LYS A 17 2.41 -57.27 -41.65
N THR A 18 3.38 -58.16 -41.48
CA THR A 18 4.84 -58.08 -41.68
C THR A 18 5.26 -58.42 -43.12
N ILE A 19 6.30 -57.78 -43.68
CA ILE A 19 7.22 -58.41 -44.67
C ILE A 19 8.65 -57.92 -44.41
N ALA A 20 9.58 -58.87 -44.34
CA ALA A 20 11.02 -58.67 -44.21
C ALA A 20 11.72 -58.85 -45.56
N THR A 21 12.79 -58.08 -45.82
CA THR A 21 13.79 -58.46 -46.83
C THR A 21 15.20 -57.98 -46.46
N LYS A 22 16.17 -58.85 -46.76
CA LYS A 22 17.58 -58.86 -46.34
C LYS A 22 18.47 -57.82 -47.06
N ARG A 23 19.58 -57.53 -46.36
CA ARG A 23 20.77 -56.73 -46.72
C ARG A 23 21.43 -57.08 -48.07
N GLN A 24 21.99 -56.06 -48.72
CA GLN A 24 23.29 -56.14 -49.41
C GLN A 24 24.17 -54.94 -49.04
N GLN A 25 25.45 -55.22 -48.82
CA GLN A 25 26.50 -54.30 -48.39
C GLN A 25 27.07 -53.54 -49.60
N SER A 26 27.36 -52.25 -49.44
CA SER A 26 28.45 -51.60 -50.18
C SER A 26 29.44 -50.98 -49.18
N THR A 27 30.71 -51.28 -49.42
CA THR A 27 31.89 -50.86 -48.67
C THR A 27 32.23 -49.41 -49.00
N GLY A 28 32.30 -48.56 -47.97
CA GLY A 28 32.83 -47.21 -48.03
C GLY A 28 33.40 -46.81 -46.67
N THR A 29 34.72 -46.75 -46.58
CA THR A 29 35.49 -46.47 -45.37
C THR A 29 35.46 -44.98 -45.01
N LEU A 30 34.96 -44.69 -43.80
CA LEU A 30 35.27 -43.61 -42.85
C LEU A 30 35.59 -42.19 -43.36
N ILE A 31 34.65 -41.27 -43.11
CA ILE A 31 34.97 -40.02 -42.41
C ILE A 31 33.91 -39.86 -41.30
N SER A 32 34.32 -40.00 -40.04
CA SER A 32 33.48 -39.63 -38.90
C SER A 32 33.38 -38.10 -38.83
N PRO A 33 32.18 -37.50 -38.82
CA PRO A 33 32.05 -36.16 -38.29
C PRO A 33 32.28 -36.29 -36.79
N SER A 34 33.29 -35.57 -36.28
CA SER A 34 33.47 -35.39 -34.84
C SER A 34 32.12 -35.03 -34.22
N LEU A 35 31.64 -35.84 -33.27
CA LEU A 35 30.53 -35.48 -32.41
C LEU A 35 30.92 -34.19 -31.70
N GLN A 36 30.49 -33.03 -32.22
CA GLN A 36 30.52 -31.80 -31.46
C GLN A 36 29.71 -32.07 -30.19
N ALA A 37 30.37 -31.93 -29.04
CA ALA A 37 29.69 -31.94 -27.76
C ALA A 37 28.51 -30.94 -27.86
N PRO A 38 27.31 -31.28 -27.35
CA PRO A 38 26.18 -30.37 -27.41
C PRO A 38 26.61 -29.03 -26.82
N GLN A 39 26.47 -27.97 -27.62
CA GLN A 39 26.78 -26.62 -27.18
C GLN A 39 26.04 -26.37 -25.86
N PRO A 40 26.72 -25.90 -24.80
CA PRO A 40 26.07 -25.66 -23.53
C PRO A 40 24.90 -24.71 -23.77
N ILE A 41 23.71 -25.11 -23.31
CA ILE A 41 22.52 -24.26 -23.36
C ILE A 41 22.91 -22.93 -22.69
N PRO A 42 22.63 -21.77 -23.31
CA PRO A 42 22.97 -20.48 -22.71
C PRO A 42 22.36 -20.40 -21.30
N THR A 43 23.21 -20.42 -20.28
CA THR A 43 22.77 -20.32 -18.88
C THR A 43 22.73 -18.86 -18.48
N LEU A 44 21.55 -18.39 -18.10
CA LEU A 44 21.40 -17.05 -17.55
C LEU A 44 22.10 -16.97 -16.18
N SER A 45 22.82 -15.89 -15.90
CA SER A 45 23.46 -15.69 -14.59
C SER A 45 22.42 -15.53 -13.48
N LEU A 46 22.79 -15.84 -12.23
CA LEU A 46 21.90 -15.69 -11.07
C LEU A 46 21.42 -14.25 -10.90
N ASP A 47 22.27 -13.27 -11.19
CA ASP A 47 21.93 -11.85 -11.09
C ASP A 47 20.89 -11.45 -12.14
N CYS A 48 21.04 -11.92 -13.38
CA CYS A 48 20.06 -11.70 -14.43
C CYS A 48 18.72 -12.40 -14.12
N ILE A 49 18.75 -13.61 -13.55
CA ILE A 49 17.55 -14.30 -13.08
C ILE A 49 16.86 -13.46 -11.99
N ALA A 50 17.62 -12.99 -11.00
CA ALA A 50 17.08 -12.17 -9.91
C ALA A 50 16.48 -10.86 -10.44
N GLU A 51 17.13 -10.20 -11.41
CA GLU A 51 16.60 -8.99 -12.03
C GLU A 51 15.27 -9.25 -12.76
N ILE A 52 15.19 -10.30 -13.58
CA ILE A 52 13.95 -10.66 -14.29
C ILE A 52 12.83 -10.95 -13.29
N LEU A 53 13.11 -11.77 -12.28
CA LEU A 53 12.12 -12.15 -11.27
C LEU A 53 11.69 -10.95 -10.42
N SER A 54 12.58 -9.98 -10.18
CA SER A 54 12.24 -8.77 -9.42
C SER A 54 11.17 -7.89 -10.09
N ARG A 55 10.92 -8.09 -11.39
CA ARG A 55 9.90 -7.36 -12.15
C ARG A 55 8.54 -8.06 -12.16
N LEU A 56 8.47 -9.32 -11.70
CA LEU A 56 7.25 -10.11 -11.75
C LEU A 56 6.25 -9.74 -10.63
N PRO A 57 4.93 -9.87 -10.88
CA PRO A 57 3.90 -9.77 -9.84
C PRO A 57 4.12 -10.76 -8.69
N LEU A 58 3.76 -10.36 -7.46
CA LEU A 58 3.91 -11.21 -6.26
C LEU A 58 3.25 -12.57 -6.40
N LYS A 59 2.08 -12.64 -7.04
CA LYS A 59 1.34 -13.89 -7.23
C LYS A 59 2.20 -14.96 -7.92
N LEU A 60 2.95 -14.59 -8.94
CA LEU A 60 3.85 -15.50 -9.66
C LEU A 60 5.06 -15.87 -8.79
N LEU A 61 5.61 -14.92 -8.04
CA LEU A 61 6.71 -15.19 -7.12
C LEU A 61 6.32 -16.17 -6.01
N PHE A 62 5.12 -16.06 -5.45
CA PHE A 62 4.62 -17.02 -4.47
C PHE A 62 4.41 -18.42 -5.06
N GLN A 63 3.98 -18.53 -6.32
CA GLN A 63 3.89 -19.83 -6.99
C GLN A 63 5.29 -20.44 -7.18
N LEU A 64 6.26 -19.66 -7.68
CA LEU A 64 7.65 -20.10 -7.87
C LEU A 64 8.33 -20.46 -6.54
N ARG A 65 8.01 -19.74 -5.46
CA ARG A 65 8.52 -20.00 -4.11
C ARG A 65 8.28 -21.44 -3.67
N CYS A 66 7.14 -22.01 -4.04
CA CYS A 66 6.75 -23.37 -3.68
C CYS A 66 7.41 -24.45 -4.55
N GLN A 67 8.03 -24.09 -5.68
CA GLN A 67 8.56 -25.06 -6.65
C GLN A 67 9.96 -25.56 -6.30
N CYS A 68 10.84 -24.71 -5.74
CA CYS A 68 12.19 -25.13 -5.39
C CYS A 68 12.84 -24.31 -4.28
N LYS A 69 13.87 -24.89 -3.64
CA LYS A 69 14.64 -24.25 -2.56
C LYS A 69 15.36 -22.99 -3.01
N PHE A 70 15.82 -22.95 -4.27
CA PHE A 70 16.49 -21.77 -4.83
C PHE A 70 15.57 -20.54 -4.79
N PHE A 71 14.36 -20.64 -5.36
CA PHE A 71 13.41 -19.53 -5.34
C PHE A 71 12.97 -19.15 -3.93
N ASN A 72 12.73 -20.13 -3.06
CA ASN A 72 12.41 -19.84 -1.66
C ASN A 72 13.51 -19.05 -0.94
N SER A 73 14.79 -19.40 -1.18
CA SER A 73 15.94 -18.68 -0.62
C SER A 73 16.07 -17.29 -1.24
N LEU A 74 15.96 -17.17 -2.56
CA LEU A 74 16.08 -15.91 -3.29
C LEU A 74 15.03 -14.90 -2.82
N PHE A 75 13.76 -15.31 -2.75
CA PHE A 75 12.66 -14.41 -2.36
C PHE A 75 12.63 -14.10 -0.86
N SER A 76 13.39 -14.84 -0.04
CA SER A 76 13.58 -14.53 1.38
C SER A 76 14.74 -13.55 1.61
N ASN A 77 15.56 -13.28 0.58
CA ASN A 77 16.67 -12.35 0.67
C ASN A 77 16.15 -10.89 0.73
N PRO A 78 16.51 -10.10 1.76
CA PRO A 78 16.08 -8.70 1.88
C PRO A 78 16.50 -7.82 0.70
N ASN A 79 17.63 -8.11 0.06
CA ASN A 79 18.10 -7.36 -1.11
C ASN A 79 17.20 -7.62 -2.32
N PHE A 80 16.78 -8.87 -2.53
CA PHE A 80 15.81 -9.19 -3.57
C PHE A 80 14.46 -8.53 -3.29
N ALA A 81 13.98 -8.55 -2.03
CA ALA A 81 12.72 -7.90 -1.67
C ALA A 81 12.74 -6.38 -1.96
N ARG A 82 13.89 -5.71 -1.71
CA ARG A 82 14.08 -4.30 -2.07
C ARG A 82 14.18 -4.07 -3.57
N GLN A 83 14.86 -4.95 -4.29
CA GLN A 83 14.94 -4.90 -5.75
C GLN A 83 13.54 -5.04 -6.36
N HIS A 84 12.76 -6.01 -5.87
CA HIS A 84 11.37 -6.22 -6.26
C HIS A 84 10.50 -5.00 -5.96
N LEU A 85 10.61 -4.39 -4.78
CA LEU A 85 9.88 -3.16 -4.45
C LEU A 85 10.16 -2.02 -5.46
N ARG A 86 11.40 -1.92 -5.96
CA ARG A 86 11.82 -0.85 -6.89
C ARG A 86 11.37 -1.10 -8.32
N TYR A 87 11.45 -2.34 -8.79
CA TYR A 87 11.28 -2.66 -10.21
C TYR A 87 9.96 -3.36 -10.57
N SER A 88 9.24 -3.89 -9.58
CA SER A 88 7.96 -4.54 -9.85
C SER A 88 6.90 -3.53 -10.24
N THR A 89 5.97 -3.99 -11.08
CA THR A 89 4.72 -3.27 -11.31
C THR A 89 3.96 -3.20 -9.98
N LYS A 90 3.83 -2.00 -9.41
CA LYS A 90 3.17 -1.79 -8.12
C LYS A 90 1.69 -2.14 -8.22
N CYS A 91 1.30 -3.29 -7.68
CA CYS A 91 -0.11 -3.62 -7.48
C CYS A 91 -0.62 -2.92 -6.22
N HIS A 92 -1.57 -2.01 -6.39
CA HIS A 92 -2.17 -1.26 -5.30
C HIS A 92 -3.41 -1.98 -4.81
N HIS A 93 -3.55 -2.09 -3.49
CA HIS A 93 -4.68 -2.74 -2.84
C HIS A 93 -5.35 -1.77 -1.89
N LEU A 94 -6.67 -1.83 -1.89
CA LEU A 94 -7.52 -1.14 -0.95
C LEU A 94 -7.72 -2.03 0.28
N MET A 95 -7.15 -1.60 1.40
CA MET A 95 -7.45 -2.16 2.70
C MET A 95 -8.61 -1.39 3.33
N VAL A 96 -9.72 -2.09 3.57
CA VAL A 96 -10.87 -1.57 4.29
C VAL A 96 -10.94 -2.23 5.66
N SER A 97 -11.12 -1.42 6.70
CA SER A 97 -11.38 -1.90 8.04
C SER A 97 -12.74 -1.44 8.52
N SER A 98 -13.51 -2.35 9.10
CA SER A 98 -14.88 -2.12 9.57
C SER A 98 -15.11 -2.81 10.90
N SER A 99 -15.98 -2.24 11.74
CA SER A 99 -16.41 -2.87 12.99
C SER A 99 -17.77 -3.53 12.83
N ASN A 100 -17.88 -4.81 13.22
CA ASN A 100 -19.18 -5.49 13.25
C ASN A 100 -20.03 -5.09 14.48
N TYR A 101 -21.27 -5.57 14.57
CA TYR A 101 -22.19 -5.28 15.67
C TYR A 101 -21.70 -5.70 17.06
N LYS A 102 -20.74 -6.64 17.12
CA LYS A 102 -20.10 -7.10 18.36
C LYS A 102 -18.82 -6.30 18.69
N GLY A 103 -18.55 -5.22 17.95
CA GLY A 103 -17.35 -4.39 18.11
C GLY A 103 -16.04 -5.05 17.66
N ARG A 104 -16.11 -6.15 16.89
CA ARG A 104 -14.91 -6.78 16.32
C ARG A 104 -14.52 -6.09 15.02
N LEU A 105 -13.23 -5.81 14.88
CA LEU A 105 -12.68 -5.31 13.62
C LEU A 105 -12.54 -6.42 12.60
N LEU A 106 -12.93 -6.11 11.37
CA LEU A 106 -12.80 -6.94 10.18
C LEU A 106 -11.91 -6.20 9.18
N PHE A 107 -11.04 -6.96 8.50
CA PHE A 107 -10.16 -6.46 7.45
C PHE A 107 -10.52 -7.10 6.13
N PHE A 108 -10.49 -6.25 5.13
CA PHE A 108 -10.99 -6.51 3.81
C PHE A 108 -9.96 -6.01 2.82
N ASP A 109 -9.57 -6.89 1.92
CA ASP A 109 -8.60 -6.57 0.86
C ASP A 109 -9.29 -6.61 -0.50
N SER A 110 -8.98 -5.64 -1.35
CA SER A 110 -9.42 -5.61 -2.73
C SER A 110 -8.34 -5.00 -3.62
N PRO A 111 -7.91 -5.65 -4.70
CA PRO A 111 -6.99 -5.04 -5.67
C PRO A 111 -7.68 -3.84 -6.32
N ILE A 112 -6.94 -2.75 -6.48
CA ILE A 112 -7.41 -1.57 -7.20
C ILE A 112 -7.17 -1.82 -8.68
N ALA A 113 -8.25 -1.86 -9.46
CA ALA A 113 -8.15 -1.95 -10.91
C ALA A 113 -7.45 -0.71 -11.49
N SER A 114 -6.71 -0.89 -12.59
CA SER A 114 -6.08 0.20 -13.31
C SER A 114 -7.09 1.18 -13.93
N ASP A 115 -8.34 0.74 -14.12
CA ASP A 115 -9.45 1.54 -14.62
C ASP A 115 -10.69 1.33 -13.75
N PHE A 116 -11.29 2.43 -13.30
CA PHE A 116 -12.58 2.40 -12.60
C PHE A 116 -13.68 2.50 -13.65
N SER A 117 -14.02 1.38 -14.29
CA SER A 117 -15.16 1.34 -15.21
C SER A 117 -16.48 1.50 -14.45
N THR A 118 -17.55 1.91 -15.14
CA THR A 118 -18.84 2.36 -14.59
C THR A 118 -19.57 1.38 -13.67
N ASN A 119 -19.11 0.14 -13.56
CA ASN A 119 -19.65 -0.91 -12.67
C ASN A 119 -18.55 -1.55 -11.81
N SER A 120 -17.50 -0.82 -11.42
CA SER A 120 -16.44 -1.38 -10.58
C SER A 120 -16.96 -1.70 -9.17
N THR A 121 -17.39 -2.94 -8.96
CA THR A 121 -17.68 -3.46 -7.63
C THR A 121 -16.37 -3.77 -6.94
N LEU A 122 -16.06 -3.04 -5.87
CA LEU A 122 -15.02 -3.46 -4.95
C LEU A 122 -15.60 -4.62 -4.14
N SER A 123 -15.08 -5.83 -4.38
CA SER A 123 -15.43 -7.05 -3.65
C SER A 123 -14.38 -7.34 -2.58
N PRO A 124 -14.45 -6.64 -1.43
CA PRO A 124 -13.51 -6.87 -0.35
C PRO A 124 -13.56 -8.33 0.12
N THR A 125 -12.41 -9.00 0.06
CA THR A 125 -12.27 -10.36 0.58
C THR A 125 -11.77 -10.32 2.01
N ASN A 126 -12.34 -11.15 2.88
CA ASN A 126 -11.84 -11.32 4.24
C ASN A 126 -10.37 -11.78 4.20
N ILE A 127 -9.47 -10.98 4.73
CA ILE A 127 -8.07 -11.38 4.86
C ILE A 127 -7.83 -12.05 6.21
N THR A 128 -6.90 -12.99 6.28
CA THR A 128 -6.43 -13.51 7.56
C THR A 128 -5.57 -12.45 8.23
N TYR A 129 -5.97 -12.01 9.42
CA TYR A 129 -5.24 -11.04 10.23
C TYR A 129 -5.02 -11.57 11.66
N PRO A 130 -4.00 -11.06 12.37
CA PRO A 130 -3.70 -11.47 13.75
C PRO A 130 -4.90 -11.39 14.68
N LYS A 131 -5.06 -12.34 15.63
CA LYS A 131 -6.17 -12.24 16.61
C LYS A 131 -6.08 -11.00 17.51
N CYS A 132 -4.88 -10.49 17.76
CA CYS A 132 -4.67 -9.24 18.50
C CYS A 132 -5.22 -8.00 17.78
N LEU A 133 -5.51 -8.15 16.48
CA LEU A 133 -6.15 -7.19 15.61
C LEU A 133 -7.71 -7.31 15.65
N GLN A 134 -8.32 -8.09 16.54
CA GLN A 134 -9.80 -8.22 16.54
C GLN A 134 -10.54 -7.12 17.33
N ILE A 135 -9.84 -6.23 18.06
CA ILE A 135 -10.46 -5.30 19.01
C ILE A 135 -9.90 -3.88 18.85
N GLY A 136 -10.79 -2.90 18.66
CA GLY A 136 -10.49 -1.47 18.79
C GLY A 136 -10.78 -0.61 17.56
N TYR A 137 -10.16 0.57 17.51
CA TYR A 137 -10.08 1.43 16.33
C TYR A 137 -8.60 1.62 16.04
N TRP A 138 -8.20 1.52 14.76
CA TRP A 138 -6.82 1.79 14.39
C TRP A 138 -6.74 2.88 13.36
N ALA A 139 -5.83 3.79 13.59
CA ALA A 139 -5.25 4.55 12.52
C ALA A 139 -4.07 3.72 11.96
N SER A 140 -3.86 3.83 10.65
CA SER A 140 -2.76 3.16 9.95
C SER A 140 -1.90 4.13 9.12
N SER A 141 -0.59 4.01 9.32
CA SER A 141 0.40 4.52 8.36
C SER A 141 0.87 3.37 7.47
N SER A 142 1.35 3.68 6.26
CA SER A 142 1.86 2.69 5.33
C SER A 142 3.18 3.18 4.77
N CYS A 143 4.14 2.27 4.62
CA CYS A 143 5.41 2.51 3.94
C CYS A 143 5.82 1.19 3.27
N ASP A 144 6.07 1.22 1.97
CA ASP A 144 6.54 0.08 1.17
C ASP A 144 5.70 -1.21 1.31
N GLY A 145 4.38 -1.05 1.44
CA GLY A 145 3.44 -2.16 1.60
C GLY A 145 3.30 -2.71 3.02
N ILE A 146 4.12 -2.23 3.96
CA ILE A 146 3.96 -2.54 5.39
C ILE A 146 3.04 -1.50 6.03
N LEU A 147 2.01 -1.98 6.71
CA LEU A 147 1.08 -1.19 7.52
C LEU A 147 1.57 -1.12 8.96
N CYS A 148 1.60 0.08 9.53
CA CYS A 148 1.79 0.28 10.96
C CYS A 148 0.46 0.64 11.61
N LEU A 149 -0.04 -0.28 12.44
CA LEU A 149 -1.33 -0.22 13.09
C LEU A 149 -1.15 0.14 14.57
N THR A 150 -1.89 1.15 15.02
CA THR A 150 -1.93 1.53 16.44
C THR A 150 -3.02 0.73 17.15
N THR A 151 -2.69 -0.03 18.21
CA THR A 151 -3.69 -0.83 18.93
C THR A 151 -4.63 0.04 19.76
N CYS A 152 -5.76 -0.52 20.18
CA CYS A 152 -6.76 0.15 21.02
C CYS A 152 -6.10 0.86 22.23
N LYS A 153 -6.51 2.12 22.48
CA LYS A 153 -5.95 3.03 23.49
C LYS A 153 -4.46 3.41 23.29
N GLY A 154 -3.90 3.26 22.09
CA GLY A 154 -2.49 3.61 21.82
C GLY A 154 -1.46 2.74 22.52
N SER A 155 -1.87 1.58 23.04
CA SER A 155 -1.05 0.78 23.97
C SER A 155 0.15 0.06 23.33
N ALA A 156 0.15 -0.12 22.02
CA ALA A 156 1.23 -0.73 21.24
C ALA A 156 1.06 -0.40 19.75
N ALA A 157 2.11 -0.66 18.97
CA ALA A 157 2.06 -0.72 17.52
C ALA A 157 2.30 -2.13 16.99
N ILE A 158 1.66 -2.44 15.88
CA ILE A 158 1.80 -3.70 15.13
C ILE A 158 2.15 -3.35 13.70
N LEU A 159 3.25 -3.91 13.21
CA LEU A 159 3.59 -3.89 11.79
C LEU A 159 2.96 -5.10 11.13
N TRP A 160 2.32 -4.90 9.99
CA TRP A 160 1.65 -5.95 9.23
C TRP A 160 1.93 -5.78 7.75
N ASN A 161 2.43 -6.82 7.11
CA ASN A 161 2.44 -6.94 5.65
C ASN A 161 1.25 -7.85 5.26
N PRO A 162 0.19 -7.29 4.65
CA PRO A 162 -0.96 -8.08 4.19
C PRO A 162 -0.60 -9.11 3.10
N SER A 163 0.28 -8.76 2.16
CA SER A 163 0.71 -9.63 1.05
C SER A 163 1.43 -10.88 1.54
N LEU A 164 2.28 -10.74 2.56
CA LEU A 164 2.98 -11.86 3.19
C LEU A 164 2.17 -12.53 4.31
N ARG A 165 1.08 -11.91 4.76
CA ARG A 165 0.30 -12.30 5.95
C ARG A 165 1.17 -12.43 7.22
N THR A 166 2.25 -11.67 7.28
CA THR A 166 3.19 -11.66 8.41
C THR A 166 3.06 -10.38 9.20
N PHE A 167 3.28 -10.45 10.51
CA PHE A 167 3.15 -9.31 11.40
C PHE A 167 4.18 -9.36 12.52
N LYS A 168 4.52 -8.19 13.05
CA LYS A 168 5.40 -8.02 14.20
C LYS A 168 4.77 -7.06 15.20
N ARG A 169 4.61 -7.52 16.43
CA ARG A 169 4.23 -6.64 17.54
C ARG A 169 5.47 -5.92 18.04
N LEU A 170 5.39 -4.60 18.17
CA LEU A 170 6.51 -3.80 18.68
C LEU A 170 6.55 -3.80 20.21
N PRO A 171 7.72 -3.56 20.83
CA PRO A 171 7.83 -3.35 22.26
C PRO A 171 6.85 -2.27 22.73
N ARG A 172 6.30 -2.41 23.94
CA ARG A 172 5.43 -1.38 24.51
C ARG A 172 6.27 -0.21 25.00
N LEU A 173 5.69 0.99 25.00
CA LEU A 173 6.27 2.14 25.67
C LEU A 173 6.25 1.92 27.19
N VAL A 174 7.34 2.30 27.85
CA VAL A 174 7.43 2.33 29.32
C VAL A 174 6.75 3.62 29.78
N ASN A 175 5.84 3.52 30.75
CA ASN A 175 4.93 4.58 31.22
C ASN A 175 3.80 4.88 30.21
N LYS A 176 2.58 4.46 30.55
CA LYS A 176 1.42 4.55 29.66
C LYS A 176 0.87 5.99 29.65
N PRO A 177 0.94 6.73 28.53
CA PRO A 177 0.23 8.00 28.39
C PRO A 177 -1.28 7.76 28.27
N SER A 178 -2.05 8.85 28.27
CA SER A 178 -3.49 8.81 27.99
C SER A 178 -3.79 8.37 26.55
N LEU A 179 -2.92 8.74 25.60
CA LEU A 179 -3.02 8.38 24.19
C LEU A 179 -1.62 8.32 23.55
N SER A 180 -1.44 7.39 22.61
CA SER A 180 -0.27 7.37 21.73
C SER A 180 -0.67 7.16 20.27
N ALA A 181 0.09 7.78 19.37
CA ALA A 181 0.01 7.61 17.93
C ALA A 181 1.33 7.05 17.39
N TYR A 182 1.27 6.15 16.41
CA TYR A 182 2.46 5.54 15.81
C TYR A 182 2.50 5.78 14.31
N SER A 183 3.56 6.45 13.88
CA SER A 183 3.84 6.74 12.48
C SER A 183 5.01 5.89 12.01
N PHE A 184 5.04 5.53 10.74
CA PHE A 184 6.01 4.60 10.18
C PHE A 184 6.62 5.16 8.92
N GLY A 185 7.93 4.95 8.75
CA GLY A 185 8.66 5.44 7.59
C GLY A 185 10.01 4.78 7.43
N TYR A 186 10.71 5.16 6.36
CA TYR A 186 11.99 4.62 5.97
C TYR A 186 13.11 5.65 6.08
N ASP A 187 14.18 5.28 6.80
CA ASP A 187 15.42 6.03 6.82
C ASP A 187 16.34 5.52 5.70
N HIS A 188 16.43 6.30 4.63
CA HIS A 188 17.24 6.00 3.46
C HIS A 188 18.74 6.00 3.74
N PHE A 189 19.20 6.69 4.80
CA PHE A 189 20.63 6.82 5.10
C PHE A 189 21.20 5.55 5.73
N ILE A 190 20.53 5.03 6.76
CA ILE A 190 20.92 3.76 7.39
C ILE A 190 20.22 2.56 6.75
N ASN A 191 19.35 2.78 5.76
CA ASN A 191 18.66 1.75 5.00
C ASN A 191 17.82 0.86 5.96
N LYS A 192 17.05 1.49 6.86
CA LYS A 192 16.20 0.81 7.85
C LYS A 192 14.88 1.55 8.05
N TYR A 193 13.84 0.78 8.36
CA TYR A 193 12.57 1.34 8.77
C TYR A 193 12.62 1.87 10.20
N LYS A 194 11.88 2.94 10.46
CA LYS A 194 11.69 3.54 11.77
C LYS A 194 10.21 3.70 12.09
N VAL A 195 9.88 3.51 13.36
CA VAL A 195 8.56 3.76 13.91
C VAL A 195 8.69 4.92 14.89
N VAL A 196 7.88 5.95 14.70
CA VAL A 196 7.82 7.14 15.54
C VAL A 196 6.59 7.04 16.42
N ALA A 197 6.78 6.91 17.72
CA ALA A 197 5.73 6.93 18.71
C ALA A 197 5.62 8.33 19.31
N MET A 198 4.43 8.91 19.24
CA MET A 198 4.08 10.16 19.91
C MET A 198 3.19 9.84 21.10
N SER A 199 3.58 10.31 22.28
CA SER A 199 2.86 10.11 23.54
C SER A 199 2.34 11.44 24.05
N PHE A 200 1.02 11.56 24.12
CA PHE A 200 0.36 12.81 24.49
C PHE A 200 0.16 12.88 26.00
N PHE A 201 0.80 13.86 26.63
CA PHE A 201 0.62 14.23 28.03
C PHE A 201 -0.10 15.59 28.11
N LYS A 202 -0.45 16.03 29.33
CA LYS A 202 -1.21 17.27 29.54
C LYS A 202 -0.47 18.52 29.06
N ASP A 203 0.86 18.53 29.18
CA ASP A 203 1.76 19.65 28.98
C ASP A 203 2.74 19.45 27.81
N LYS A 204 2.91 18.20 27.36
CA LYS A 204 3.90 17.86 26.34
C LYS A 204 3.50 16.69 25.44
N CYS A 205 4.13 16.62 24.28
CA CYS A 205 4.10 15.47 23.40
C CYS A 205 5.50 14.82 23.34
N GLU A 206 5.69 13.72 24.07
CA GLU A 206 6.96 13.00 24.05
C GLU A 206 7.09 12.15 22.79
N VAL A 207 8.25 12.22 22.14
CA VAL A 207 8.52 11.45 20.92
C VAL A 207 9.61 10.43 21.14
N ARG A 208 9.33 9.21 20.74
CA ARG A 208 10.27 8.08 20.76
C ARG A 208 10.35 7.44 19.39
N VAL A 209 11.54 6.98 19.04
CA VAL A 209 11.83 6.31 17.77
C VAL A 209 12.31 4.89 18.06
N LEU A 210 11.75 3.94 17.33
CA LEU A 210 12.24 2.55 17.27
C LEU A 210 12.72 2.28 15.85
N THR A 211 14.00 1.93 15.71
CA THR A 211 14.54 1.45 14.43
C THR A 211 14.34 -0.05 14.34
N LEU A 212 13.83 -0.56 13.21
CA LEU A 212 13.65 -2.00 13.03
C LEU A 212 15.01 -2.73 13.09
N GLY A 213 15.02 -3.86 13.78
CA GLY A 213 16.22 -4.61 14.12
C GLY A 213 16.88 -4.18 15.44
N MET A 214 16.38 -3.11 16.09
CA MET A 214 16.74 -2.77 17.47
C MET A 214 15.65 -3.20 18.45
N TYR A 215 15.98 -3.28 19.74
CA TYR A 215 15.10 -3.84 20.77
C TYR A 215 14.39 -2.80 21.65
N SER A 216 14.79 -1.53 21.59
CA SER A 216 14.32 -0.50 22.52
C SER A 216 13.92 0.81 21.84
N TRP A 217 12.96 1.50 22.46
CA TRP A 217 12.53 2.84 22.08
C TRP A 217 13.54 3.87 22.59
N ARG A 218 14.07 4.70 21.69
CA ARG A 218 14.93 5.82 22.06
C ARG A 218 14.12 7.11 22.08
N LYS A 219 14.26 7.90 23.15
CA LYS A 219 13.67 9.24 23.22
C LYS A 219 14.45 10.21 22.34
N ILE A 220 13.74 11.06 21.62
CA ILE A 220 14.29 12.21 20.88
C ILE A 220 13.72 13.50 21.48
N GLN A 221 14.00 14.64 20.84
CA GLN A 221 13.40 15.91 21.23
C GLN A 221 11.87 15.78 21.25
N ASP A 222 11.23 16.34 22.28
CA ASP A 222 9.76 16.36 22.37
C ASP A 222 9.17 17.14 21.17
N PHE A 223 7.96 16.78 20.75
CA PHE A 223 7.31 17.42 19.60
C PHE A 223 7.07 18.90 19.91
N PRO A 224 7.38 19.83 19.00
CA PRO A 224 7.38 21.26 19.30
C PRO A 224 5.98 21.86 19.53
N TYR A 225 4.92 21.07 19.37
CA TYR A 225 3.53 21.50 19.51
C TYR A 225 2.79 20.62 20.51
N CYS A 226 2.14 21.26 21.48
CA CYS A 226 1.36 20.60 22.54
C CYS A 226 -0.09 21.06 22.39
N GLY A 227 -0.84 20.41 21.50
CA GLY A 227 -2.23 20.72 21.19
C GLY A 227 -2.98 19.46 20.72
N VAL A 228 -4.30 19.58 20.53
CA VAL A 228 -5.16 18.48 20.10
C VAL A 228 -4.72 18.02 18.70
N PHE A 229 -3.93 16.95 18.66
CA PHE A 229 -3.39 16.39 17.43
C PHE A 229 -4.16 15.13 17.05
N PHE A 230 -5.00 15.21 16.02
CA PHE A 230 -5.73 14.05 15.51
C PHE A 230 -5.14 13.58 14.18
N GLY A 231 -3.95 13.00 14.21
CA GLY A 231 -3.35 12.47 12.98
C GLY A 231 -2.30 11.41 13.21
N LEU A 232 -2.11 10.54 12.22
CA LEU A 232 -0.86 9.83 12.05
C LEU A 232 0.05 10.62 11.13
N GLY A 233 1.35 10.47 11.32
CA GLY A 233 2.33 11.09 10.46
C GLY A 233 2.31 10.50 9.06
N ILE A 234 2.50 11.37 8.08
CA ILE A 234 2.52 11.05 6.66
C ILE A 234 3.98 10.92 6.23
N PHE A 235 4.34 9.72 5.78
CA PHE A 235 5.68 9.45 5.29
C PHE A 235 5.86 9.94 3.85
N VAL A 236 6.86 10.80 3.63
CA VAL A 236 7.26 11.30 2.30
C VAL A 236 8.78 11.44 2.29
N GLY A 237 9.46 10.81 1.33
CA GLY A 237 10.87 11.10 1.02
C GLY A 237 11.87 10.95 2.19
N GLY A 238 11.63 10.06 3.15
CA GLY A 238 12.51 9.92 4.33
C GLY A 238 12.11 10.80 5.53
N THR A 239 10.98 11.49 5.44
CA THR A 239 10.44 12.34 6.50
C THR A 239 9.06 11.85 6.93
N VAL A 240 8.66 12.22 8.15
CA VAL A 240 7.30 12.01 8.64
C VAL A 240 6.68 13.38 8.95
N ASN A 241 5.49 13.63 8.38
CA ASN A 241 4.89 14.95 8.32
C ASN A 241 3.55 14.99 9.07
N TRP A 242 3.32 16.06 9.81
CA TRP A 242 2.14 16.28 10.63
C TRP A 242 1.60 17.69 10.41
N LEU A 243 0.31 17.88 10.71
CA LEU A 243 -0.40 19.14 10.59
C LEU A 243 -0.95 19.62 11.95
N PRO A 244 -0.10 19.99 12.93
CA PRO A 244 -0.59 20.53 14.18
C PRO A 244 -1.19 21.92 14.01
N ILE A 245 -1.96 22.33 15.01
CA ILE A 245 -2.37 23.73 15.19
C ILE A 245 -1.30 24.41 16.04
N ASP A 246 -0.82 25.57 15.59
CA ASP A 246 0.11 26.39 16.34
C ASP A 246 -0.59 27.06 17.53
N ASN A 247 -0.05 26.90 18.73
CA ASN A 247 -0.67 27.40 19.96
C ASN A 247 -0.72 28.93 20.02
N VAL A 248 0.13 29.64 19.26
CA VAL A 248 0.19 31.11 19.25
C VAL A 248 -0.73 31.69 18.19
N SER A 249 -0.56 31.29 16.93
CA SER A 249 -1.37 31.82 15.83
C SER A 249 -2.75 31.18 15.70
N SER A 250 -2.96 30.01 16.33
CA SER A 250 -4.14 29.15 16.11
C SER A 250 -4.32 28.69 14.66
N LEU A 251 -3.25 28.78 13.85
CA LEU A 251 -3.22 28.35 12.45
C LEU A 251 -2.57 26.98 12.30
N HIS A 252 -2.97 26.26 11.27
CA HIS A 252 -2.33 25.00 10.89
C HIS A 252 -0.90 25.24 10.39
N VAL A 253 0.03 24.41 10.85
CA VAL A 253 1.44 24.44 10.43
C VAL A 253 1.90 23.04 10.05
N ILE A 254 2.72 22.93 9.01
CA ILE A 254 3.30 21.63 8.64
C ILE A 254 4.60 21.44 9.41
N VAL A 255 4.67 20.35 10.17
CA VAL A 255 5.87 19.95 10.90
C VAL A 255 6.37 18.63 10.35
N SER A 256 7.65 18.63 9.97
CA SER A 256 8.33 17.46 9.43
C SER A 256 9.41 16.99 10.39
N LEU A 257 9.47 15.69 10.65
CA LEU A 257 10.60 15.01 11.27
C LEU A 257 11.44 14.35 10.19
N ASP A 258 12.68 14.81 10.05
CA ASP A 258 13.70 14.13 9.24
C ASP A 258 14.11 12.83 9.97
N LEU A 259 13.89 11.66 9.35
CA LEU A 259 14.21 10.39 10.01
C LEU A 259 15.71 10.11 10.12
N LYS A 260 16.54 10.70 9.27
CA LYS A 260 18.01 10.57 9.32
C LYS A 260 18.57 11.40 10.46
N LYS A 261 18.20 12.68 10.52
CA LYS A 261 18.70 13.64 11.52
C LYS A 261 17.96 13.56 12.85
N GLU A 262 16.73 13.05 12.82
CA GLU A 262 15.79 13.00 13.94
C GLU A 262 15.53 14.38 14.57
N SER A 263 15.43 15.37 13.69
CA SER A 263 15.18 16.77 14.02
C SER A 263 13.95 17.29 13.30
N TYR A 264 13.25 18.24 13.93
CA TYR A 264 12.06 18.87 13.38
C TYR A 264 12.41 20.06 12.48
N GLN A 265 11.59 20.25 11.46
CA GLN A 265 11.57 21.47 10.65
C GLN A 265 10.13 21.87 10.33
N LYS A 266 9.90 23.18 10.19
CA LYS A 266 8.62 23.71 9.68
C LYS A 266 8.68 23.71 8.16
N ILE A 267 7.62 23.22 7.52
CA ILE A 267 7.47 23.27 6.07
C ILE A 267 6.48 24.38 5.75
N GLN A 268 6.87 25.24 4.81
CA GLN A 268 6.00 26.31 4.34
C GLN A 268 4.93 25.73 3.40
N HIS A 269 3.69 26.15 3.57
CA HIS A 269 2.55 25.80 2.73
C HIS A 269 2.25 26.96 1.74
N PRO A 270 1.48 26.74 0.66
CA PRO A 270 1.04 27.81 -0.22
C PRO A 270 0.09 28.77 0.52
N ASN A 271 -0.20 29.94 -0.05
CA ASN A 271 -1.18 30.84 0.56
C ASN A 271 -2.59 30.25 0.39
N LEU A 272 -3.19 29.76 1.47
CA LEU A 272 -4.47 29.04 1.52
C LEU A 272 -5.52 29.85 2.30
N GLU A 273 -5.69 31.12 1.92
CA GLU A 273 -6.55 32.14 2.55
C GLU A 273 -7.71 31.59 3.42
N ASN A 274 -7.60 31.60 4.75
CA ASN A 274 -8.65 31.12 5.70
C ASN A 274 -9.34 29.78 5.35
N ASP A 275 -8.75 28.99 4.45
CA ASP A 275 -9.33 27.75 3.97
C ASP A 275 -9.13 26.67 5.04
N ASP A 276 -10.11 25.77 5.20
CA ASP A 276 -9.90 24.53 5.93
C ASP A 276 -9.09 23.57 5.07
N TRP A 277 -8.03 22.98 5.64
CA TRP A 277 -7.16 22.08 4.88
C TRP A 277 -6.59 20.93 5.69
N THR A 278 -6.26 19.85 4.99
CA THR A 278 -5.64 18.64 5.55
C THR A 278 -4.42 18.22 4.73
N LEU A 279 -3.62 17.33 5.32
CA LEU A 279 -2.37 16.85 4.74
C LEU A 279 -2.53 15.42 4.21
N GLY A 280 -1.84 15.10 3.12
CA GLY A 280 -1.78 13.75 2.55
C GLY A 280 -0.45 13.43 1.88
N ALA A 281 -0.40 12.26 1.27
CA ALA A 281 0.67 11.88 0.35
C ALA A 281 0.06 11.38 -0.95
N LEU A 282 0.60 11.86 -2.08
CA LEU A 282 0.11 11.56 -3.42
C LEU A 282 1.29 11.55 -4.39
N LYS A 283 1.41 10.53 -5.24
CA LYS A 283 2.55 10.35 -6.16
C LYS A 283 3.91 10.49 -5.44
N ASP A 284 4.04 9.86 -4.27
CA ASP A 284 5.23 9.93 -3.40
C ASP A 284 5.63 11.35 -2.96
N CYS A 285 4.76 12.34 -3.13
CA CYS A 285 4.94 13.73 -2.71
C CYS A 285 3.99 14.10 -1.57
N LEU A 286 4.33 15.14 -0.82
CA LEU A 286 3.43 15.72 0.17
C LEU A 286 2.32 16.48 -0.56
N CYS A 287 1.07 16.29 -0.15
CA CYS A 287 -0.07 16.99 -0.74
C CYS A 287 -0.94 17.68 0.31
N ILE A 288 -1.64 18.73 -0.10
CA ILE A 288 -2.63 19.45 0.69
C ILE A 288 -3.99 19.34 0.02
N TYR A 289 -5.01 19.08 0.81
CA TYR A 289 -6.41 19.18 0.42
C TYR A 289 -6.98 20.43 1.06
N ALA A 290 -7.34 21.45 0.27
CA ALA A 290 -7.89 22.71 0.76
C ALA A 290 -9.30 22.94 0.21
N SER A 291 -10.23 23.36 1.07
CA SER A 291 -11.49 23.94 0.61
C SER A 291 -11.19 25.24 -0.11
N SER A 292 -11.85 25.58 -1.21
CA SER A 292 -11.84 26.96 -1.66
C SER A 292 -12.72 27.82 -0.73
N GLY A 293 -12.41 29.09 -0.50
CA GLY A 293 -13.16 29.97 0.43
C GLY A 293 -14.66 30.16 0.19
N ASN A 294 -15.23 29.62 -0.91
CA ASN A 294 -16.66 29.52 -1.17
C ASN A 294 -17.24 28.09 -0.97
N ASN A 295 -16.44 27.16 -0.45
CA ASN A 295 -16.66 25.71 -0.32
C ASN A 295 -17.18 25.04 -1.60
N ARG A 296 -16.85 25.57 -2.79
CA ARG A 296 -17.30 25.01 -4.08
C ARG A 296 -16.33 24.01 -4.68
N PHE A 297 -15.07 24.04 -4.26
CA PHE A 297 -14.05 23.15 -4.79
C PHE A 297 -13.15 22.64 -3.67
N LEU A 298 -12.65 21.43 -3.87
CA LEU A 298 -11.52 20.89 -3.13
C LEU A 298 -10.29 21.00 -4.03
N ASP A 299 -9.38 21.89 -3.67
CA ASP A 299 -8.09 22.02 -4.33
C ASP A 299 -7.12 20.99 -3.77
N VAL A 300 -6.49 20.23 -4.67
CA VAL A 300 -5.44 19.26 -4.34
C VAL A 300 -4.11 19.84 -4.78
N TRP A 301 -3.29 20.25 -3.83
CA TRP A 301 -1.95 20.78 -4.07
C TRP A 301 -0.90 19.71 -3.83
N ILE A 302 0.17 19.71 -4.63
CA ILE A 302 1.31 18.79 -4.49
C ILE A 302 2.60 19.58 -4.39
N MET A 303 3.50 19.15 -3.50
CA MET A 303 4.84 19.70 -3.35
C MET A 303 5.80 18.89 -4.21
N ASN A 304 6.16 19.41 -5.39
CA ASN A 304 7.02 18.69 -6.33
C ASN A 304 8.46 18.57 -5.83
N GLU A 305 8.94 19.58 -5.10
CA GLU A 305 10.26 19.58 -4.49
C GLU A 305 10.11 19.70 -2.98
N TYR A 306 10.47 18.63 -2.27
CA TYR A 306 10.23 18.55 -0.84
C TYR A 306 10.91 19.69 -0.06
N GLY A 307 10.12 20.42 0.73
CA GLY A 307 10.56 21.56 1.53
C GLY A 307 10.63 22.90 0.79
N ASN A 308 10.44 22.92 -0.53
CA ASN A 308 10.42 24.15 -1.32
C ASN A 308 8.99 24.70 -1.42
N LYS A 309 8.74 25.88 -0.85
CA LYS A 309 7.44 26.58 -0.92
C LYS A 309 7.01 26.86 -2.34
N GLU A 310 7.93 27.23 -3.21
CA GLU A 310 7.61 27.64 -4.59
C GLU A 310 7.24 26.43 -5.48
N SER A 311 7.54 25.22 -5.01
CA SER A 311 7.24 23.98 -5.74
C SER A 311 5.80 23.48 -5.56
N TRP A 312 5.01 24.12 -4.70
CA TRP A 312 3.60 23.78 -4.52
C TRP A 312 2.82 24.14 -5.79
N THR A 313 2.26 23.13 -6.45
CA THR A 313 1.38 23.32 -7.60
C THR A 313 0.02 22.70 -7.34
N LYS A 314 -1.03 23.36 -7.85
CA LYS A 314 -2.39 22.82 -7.82
C LYS A 314 -2.48 21.72 -8.89
N LEU A 315 -2.71 20.49 -8.46
CA LEU A 315 -2.79 19.32 -9.34
C LEU A 315 -4.22 19.05 -9.80
N TYR A 316 -5.20 19.19 -8.90
CA TYR A 316 -6.62 19.01 -9.22
C TYR A 316 -7.48 20.07 -8.53
N CYS A 317 -8.61 20.37 -9.14
CA CYS A 317 -9.69 21.19 -8.59
C CYS A 317 -10.97 20.35 -8.68
N VAL A 318 -11.37 19.73 -7.57
CA VAL A 318 -12.49 18.79 -7.53
C VAL A 318 -13.77 19.54 -7.15
N PRO A 319 -14.83 19.53 -7.98
CA PRO A 319 -16.10 20.15 -7.61
C PRO A 319 -16.68 19.59 -6.30
N HIS A 320 -17.25 20.48 -5.50
CA HIS A 320 -17.88 20.12 -4.23
C HIS A 320 -19.12 19.25 -4.47
N MET A 321 -19.19 18.12 -3.77
CA MET A 321 -20.23 17.10 -3.93
C MET A 321 -21.39 17.22 -2.92
N GLY A 322 -21.77 18.45 -2.55
CA GLY A 322 -22.95 18.69 -1.71
C GLY A 322 -22.72 18.46 -0.21
N LYS A 323 -23.31 17.44 0.42
CA LYS A 323 -23.32 17.30 1.90
C LYS A 323 -22.00 16.77 2.52
N TRP A 324 -20.88 16.87 1.82
CA TRP A 324 -19.63 16.23 2.22
C TRP A 324 -18.67 17.28 2.76
N GLY A 325 -18.37 17.19 4.06
CA GLY A 325 -17.44 18.11 4.73
C GLY A 325 -15.98 17.68 4.56
N ILE A 326 -15.08 18.64 4.67
CA ILE A 326 -13.65 18.37 4.82
C ILE A 326 -13.37 17.99 6.26
N CYS A 327 -12.60 16.93 6.45
CA CYS A 327 -12.07 16.51 7.75
C CYS A 327 -10.74 15.76 7.54
N ASP A 328 -10.05 15.40 8.63
CA ASP A 328 -8.74 14.73 8.63
C ASP A 328 -8.63 13.47 7.74
N TYR A 329 -9.75 12.92 7.32
CA TYR A 329 -9.83 11.72 6.48
C TYR A 329 -10.18 12.00 5.02
N THR A 330 -10.53 13.23 4.65
CA THR A 330 -10.73 13.64 3.26
C THR A 330 -9.40 13.60 2.53
N LYS A 331 -9.27 12.67 1.57
CA LYS A 331 -8.02 12.46 0.83
C LYS A 331 -8.25 11.73 -0.49
N THR A 332 -7.36 11.98 -1.43
CA THR A 332 -7.13 11.11 -2.58
C THR A 332 -6.34 9.88 -2.11
N LEU A 333 -6.94 8.71 -2.29
CA LEU A 333 -6.36 7.42 -1.93
C LEU A 333 -5.45 6.88 -3.04
N TYR A 334 -5.81 7.11 -4.30
CA TYR A 334 -5.12 6.58 -5.47
C TYR A 334 -5.46 7.43 -6.70
N ILE A 335 -4.54 7.51 -7.66
CA ILE A 335 -4.77 8.08 -8.99
C ILE A 335 -4.54 6.96 -10.00
N SER A 336 -5.52 6.70 -10.86
CA SER A 336 -5.38 5.72 -11.94
C SER A 336 -4.52 6.26 -13.08
N ASP A 337 -4.06 5.35 -13.96
CA ASP A 337 -3.31 5.72 -15.16
C ASP A 337 -4.13 6.61 -16.12
N ASN A 338 -5.46 6.60 -15.97
CA ASN A 338 -6.40 7.42 -16.74
C ASN A 338 -6.69 8.79 -16.11
N ASP A 339 -5.98 9.21 -15.06
CA ASP A 339 -6.21 10.44 -14.27
C ASP A 339 -7.56 10.48 -13.54
N GLN A 340 -8.04 9.31 -13.11
CA GLN A 340 -9.20 9.23 -12.22
C GLN A 340 -8.73 9.17 -10.76
N LEU A 341 -9.34 9.98 -9.90
CA LEU A 341 -9.01 10.05 -8.48
C LEU A 341 -9.95 9.18 -7.69
N LEU A 342 -9.43 8.13 -7.05
CA LEU A 342 -10.15 7.45 -5.98
C LEU A 342 -10.00 8.27 -4.71
N MET A 343 -11.10 8.82 -4.20
CA MET A 343 -11.15 9.68 -3.03
C MET A 343 -12.02 9.09 -1.94
N ALA A 344 -11.71 9.45 -0.70
CA ALA A 344 -12.51 9.14 0.46
C ALA A 344 -13.08 10.43 1.07
N PHE A 345 -14.38 10.47 1.30
CA PHE A 345 -15.10 11.59 1.91
C PHE A 345 -15.96 11.12 3.07
N TYR A 346 -16.25 12.02 4.01
CA TYR A 346 -17.27 11.80 5.01
C TYR A 346 -18.57 12.52 4.65
N GLU A 347 -19.64 11.75 4.54
CA GLU A 347 -20.99 12.24 4.39
C GLU A 347 -21.57 12.57 5.79
N LEU A 348 -22.03 13.81 5.95
CA LEU A 348 -22.73 14.28 7.14
C LEU A 348 -24.21 13.88 7.06
N GLY A 349 -24.58 12.80 7.75
CA GLY A 349 -25.98 12.36 7.91
C GLY A 349 -26.62 12.84 9.22
N LEU A 350 -27.91 12.52 9.43
CA LEU A 350 -28.70 12.77 10.65
C LEU A 350 -28.14 12.00 11.88
N GLY A 351 -26.96 12.41 12.37
CA GLY A 351 -26.33 11.89 13.59
C GLY A 351 -25.19 10.87 13.39
N GLN A 352 -24.79 10.53 12.15
CA GLN A 352 -23.63 9.65 11.89
C GLN A 352 -22.79 10.13 10.71
N LEU A 353 -21.47 10.16 10.90
CA LEU A 353 -20.47 10.35 9.84
C LEU A 353 -20.24 9.03 9.10
N LYS A 354 -20.56 8.99 7.80
CA LYS A 354 -20.37 7.81 6.95
C LYS A 354 -19.24 8.05 5.95
N LEU A 355 -18.22 7.19 5.97
CA LEU A 355 -17.16 7.21 4.96
C LEU A 355 -17.72 6.72 3.63
N LYS A 356 -17.43 7.45 2.56
CA LYS A 356 -17.80 7.15 1.18
C LYS A 356 -16.54 7.16 0.31
N LEU A 357 -16.46 6.21 -0.61
CA LEU A 357 -15.48 6.25 -1.70
C LEU A 357 -16.14 6.85 -2.93
N VAL A 358 -15.37 7.65 -3.65
CA VAL A 358 -15.78 8.26 -4.91
C VAL A 358 -14.62 8.25 -5.87
N VAL A 359 -14.90 7.88 -7.10
CA VAL A 359 -14.00 8.05 -8.22
C VAL A 359 -14.40 9.33 -8.94
N TYR A 360 -13.46 10.27 -9.03
CA TYR A 360 -13.63 11.49 -9.82
C TYR A 360 -12.81 11.38 -11.10
N ASP A 361 -13.49 11.48 -12.24
CA ASP A 361 -12.86 11.60 -13.54
C ASP A 361 -12.55 13.07 -13.81
N SER A 362 -11.27 13.43 -13.71
CA SER A 362 -10.82 14.82 -13.91
C SER A 362 -10.95 15.29 -15.35
N LYS A 363 -10.97 14.38 -16.33
CA LYS A 363 -11.07 14.70 -17.77
C LYS A 363 -12.50 15.02 -18.16
N ASN A 364 -13.45 14.23 -17.65
CA ASN A 364 -14.87 14.37 -17.96
C ASN A 364 -15.65 15.18 -16.92
N GLY A 365 -15.05 15.46 -15.75
CA GLY A 365 -15.71 16.16 -14.65
C GLY A 365 -16.83 15.34 -13.98
N THR A 366 -16.78 14.00 -14.11
CA THR A 366 -17.84 13.12 -13.63
C THR A 366 -17.45 12.42 -12.32
N PHE A 367 -18.47 12.04 -11.55
CA PHE A 367 -18.31 11.31 -10.30
C PHE A 367 -18.98 9.95 -10.39
N MET A 368 -18.30 8.94 -9.85
CA MET A 368 -18.82 7.59 -9.70
C MET A 368 -18.63 7.14 -8.26
N ILE A 369 -19.68 6.60 -7.65
CA ILE A 369 -19.61 6.03 -6.30
C ILE A 369 -19.49 4.51 -6.47
N PRO A 370 -18.30 3.91 -6.28
CA PRO A 370 -18.17 2.47 -6.38
C PRO A 370 -19.02 1.78 -5.30
N GLU A 371 -19.72 0.72 -5.68
CA GLU A 371 -20.42 -0.13 -4.73
C GLU A 371 -19.39 -1.00 -4.00
N ILE A 372 -19.42 -0.96 -2.66
CA ILE A 372 -18.58 -1.82 -1.83
C ILE A 372 -19.49 -2.76 -1.05
N GLN A 373 -19.44 -4.04 -1.43
CA GLN A 373 -20.24 -5.07 -0.78
C GLN A 373 -19.72 -5.35 0.65
N ASN A 374 -20.61 -5.82 1.53
CA ASN A 374 -20.29 -6.30 2.90
C ASN A 374 -19.83 -5.26 3.94
N LEU A 375 -20.16 -3.97 3.79
CA LEU A 375 -19.68 -2.94 4.72
C LEU A 375 -20.75 -2.39 5.66
N ASN A 376 -20.48 -2.48 6.97
CA ASN A 376 -21.30 -1.91 8.06
C ASN A 376 -20.50 -0.94 8.95
N ARG A 377 -21.18 0.07 9.52
CA ARG A 377 -20.70 1.11 10.49
C ARG A 377 -19.30 1.71 10.19
N ARG A 378 -18.76 2.52 11.11
CA ARG A 378 -17.52 3.33 10.93
C ARG A 378 -16.41 2.53 10.23
N MET A 379 -15.82 3.13 9.21
CA MET A 379 -14.81 2.52 8.36
C MET A 379 -13.51 3.32 8.43
N ALA A 380 -12.38 2.65 8.25
CA ALA A 380 -11.12 3.29 7.90
C ALA A 380 -10.53 2.61 6.67
N ILE A 381 -10.05 3.43 5.73
CA ILE A 381 -9.58 3.00 4.42
C ILE A 381 -8.13 3.45 4.23
N LYS A 382 -7.32 2.54 3.69
CA LYS A 382 -5.92 2.78 3.35
C LYS A 382 -5.56 2.05 2.06
N VAL A 383 -4.77 2.69 1.22
CA VAL A 383 -4.13 2.03 0.08
C VAL A 383 -2.74 1.57 0.52
N TYR A 384 -2.38 0.36 0.14
CA TYR A 384 -1.03 -0.18 0.28
C TYR A 384 -0.61 -0.82 -1.04
N ILE A 385 0.70 -0.96 -1.24
CA ILE A 385 1.26 -1.69 -2.37
C ILE A 385 1.64 -3.09 -1.95
N GLU A 386 1.51 -4.04 -2.86
CA GLU A 386 2.08 -5.37 -2.70
C GLU A 386 3.60 -5.30 -2.48
N SER A 387 4.13 -5.99 -1.48
CA SER A 387 5.58 -6.08 -1.28
C SER A 387 6.06 -7.39 -0.63
N LEU A 388 7.31 -7.77 -0.93
CA LEU A 388 8.04 -8.88 -0.30
C LEU A 388 8.73 -8.51 1.03
N LEU A 389 8.50 -7.31 1.55
CA LEU A 389 9.19 -6.83 2.74
C LEU A 389 8.58 -7.40 4.01
N SER A 390 9.39 -8.14 4.76
CA SER A 390 8.96 -8.70 6.03
C SER A 390 8.97 -7.64 7.13
N PRO A 391 7.91 -7.52 7.95
CA PRO A 391 7.96 -6.71 9.17
C PRO A 391 8.88 -7.34 10.23
N CYS A 392 9.28 -8.61 10.05
CA CYS A 392 10.06 -9.38 11.02
C CYS A 392 11.58 -9.26 10.87
N SER A 393 12.05 -8.84 9.69
CA SER A 393 13.49 -8.75 9.36
C SER A 393 14.26 -7.69 10.13
#